data_AF-A0A132B5T5-F1
#
_entry.id   AF-A0A132B5T5-F1
#
_cell.length_a   1.000
_cell.length_b   1.000
_cell.length_c   1.000
_cell.angle_alpha   90.00
_cell.angle_beta   90.00
_cell.angle_gamma   90.00
#
_symmetry.space_group_name_H-M   'P 1'
#
loop_
_entity.id
_entity.type
_entity.pdbx_description
1 polymer ?
#
loop_
_entity_poly.entity_id
_entity_poly.type
_entity_poly.pdbx_seq_one_letter_code
_entity_poly.pdbx_strand_id
1 'polypeptide(L)'
;TYSTDTALPEQTIFMPATVPSTLKLPVILWGVGGCSDTGTSIAPFHEGLASHGFMVIANNGPTTRTQTTAASLTAAVDFVYKVAGTPGRYAKTRMVVSGWSCGGLEAYVVANDTRFSTVGIFSSGEFAAADSLAVAGKIDKPIFYFLGGSSDIAYANGERDYSDLPKSTPAWLGNDGKGHVHQFTAPDGGMIGDAAVHWA
;
A
#
# COMPACT_ATOMS: atom_id res chain seq x y z
N THR A 1 -3.72 16.65 -2.49
CA THR A 1 -4.04 16.75 -3.93
C THR A 1 -3.40 15.60 -4.67
N TYR A 2 -3.95 15.24 -5.84
CA TYR A 2 -3.42 14.16 -6.68
C TYR A 2 -3.05 14.65 -8.09
N SER A 3 -2.41 13.77 -8.86
CA SER A 3 -2.04 13.99 -10.26
C SER A 3 -1.96 12.66 -11.02
N THR A 4 -1.74 12.72 -12.32
CA THR A 4 -1.50 11.58 -13.20
C THR A 4 -0.21 11.74 -14.00
N ASP A 5 0.31 10.65 -14.56
CA ASP A 5 1.49 10.64 -15.42
C ASP A 5 1.20 9.77 -16.65
N THR A 6 1.60 10.20 -17.85
CA THR A 6 1.31 9.45 -19.08
C THR A 6 2.08 8.13 -19.16
N ALA A 7 3.18 7.99 -18.43
CA ALA A 7 3.91 6.73 -18.30
C ALA A 7 3.29 5.75 -17.29
N LEU A 8 2.33 6.22 -16.49
CA LEU A 8 1.49 5.41 -15.60
C LEU A 8 0.01 5.64 -15.95
N PRO A 9 -0.43 5.20 -17.14
CA PRO A 9 -1.83 5.31 -17.49
C PRO A 9 -2.66 4.56 -16.46
N GLU A 10 -3.82 5.13 -16.11
CA GLU A 10 -4.76 4.52 -15.16
C GLU A 10 -4.23 4.35 -13.72
N GLN A 11 -3.31 5.23 -13.28
CA GLN A 11 -2.89 5.30 -11.88
C GLN A 11 -2.99 6.72 -11.33
N THR A 12 -3.08 6.83 -10.01
CA THR A 12 -3.23 8.10 -9.30
C THR A 12 -2.02 8.35 -8.40
N ILE A 13 -1.39 9.51 -8.52
CA ILE A 13 -0.21 9.89 -7.75
C ILE A 13 -0.57 10.96 -6.72
N PHE A 14 -0.31 10.67 -5.44
CA PHE A 14 -0.35 11.61 -4.33
C PHE A 14 1.06 11.88 -3.85
N MET A 15 1.42 13.15 -3.64
CA MET A 15 2.74 13.55 -3.15
C MET A 15 2.71 15.01 -2.69
N PRO A 16 3.70 15.48 -1.90
CA PRO A 16 3.83 16.90 -1.59
C PRO A 16 3.80 17.76 -2.86
N ALA A 17 3.08 18.89 -2.79
CA ALA A 17 2.98 19.82 -3.92
C ALA A 17 4.34 20.40 -4.33
N THR A 18 5.29 20.46 -3.41
CA THR A 18 6.68 20.86 -3.66
C THR A 18 7.61 19.88 -2.99
N VAL A 19 8.49 19.26 -3.79
CA VAL A 19 9.55 18.37 -3.30
C VAL A 19 10.88 19.07 -3.57
N PRO A 20 11.64 19.46 -2.52
CA PRO A 20 12.98 20.00 -2.71
C PRO A 20 13.84 19.03 -3.52
N SER A 21 14.62 19.53 -4.48
CA SER A 21 15.45 18.69 -5.37
C SER A 21 16.51 17.84 -4.64
N THR A 22 16.82 18.19 -3.40
CA THR A 22 17.73 17.47 -2.51
C THR A 22 17.05 16.37 -1.70
N LEU A 23 15.72 16.35 -1.64
CA LEU A 23 14.96 15.38 -0.87
C LEU A 23 14.55 14.20 -1.75
N LYS A 24 14.63 13.02 -1.16
CA LYS A 24 14.14 11.78 -1.72
C LYS A 24 12.95 11.33 -0.88
N LEU A 25 11.85 10.96 -1.50
CA LEU A 25 10.65 10.52 -0.79
C LEU A 25 10.63 8.98 -0.66
N PRO A 26 10.19 8.42 0.47
CA PRO A 26 9.67 7.06 0.48
C PRO A 26 8.44 6.95 -0.45
N VAL A 27 8.34 5.84 -1.18
CA VAL A 27 7.27 5.60 -2.16
C VAL A 27 6.44 4.41 -1.73
N ILE A 28 5.13 4.59 -1.64
CA ILE A 28 4.14 3.55 -1.35
C ILE A 28 3.38 3.25 -2.63
N LEU A 29 3.45 2.00 -3.09
CA LEU A 29 2.58 1.52 -4.17
C LEU A 29 1.38 0.86 -3.54
N TRP A 30 0.20 1.37 -3.84
CA TRP A 30 -1.03 1.02 -3.14
C TRP A 30 -2.02 0.29 -4.05
N GLY A 31 -2.31 -0.96 -3.69
CA GLY A 31 -3.41 -1.74 -4.24
C GLY A 31 -4.75 -1.26 -3.69
N VAL A 32 -5.65 -0.81 -4.57
CA VAL A 32 -6.98 -0.34 -4.19
C VAL A 32 -7.89 -1.49 -3.70
N GLY A 33 -8.90 -1.14 -2.90
CA GLY A 33 -9.94 -2.06 -2.47
C GLY A 33 -11.03 -2.27 -3.52
N GLY A 34 -12.03 -3.08 -3.15
CA GLY A 34 -13.17 -3.41 -4.03
C GLY A 34 -12.75 -4.06 -5.36
N CYS A 35 -11.49 -4.53 -5.46
CA CYS A 35 -10.83 -5.04 -6.66
C CYS A 35 -10.78 -4.05 -7.83
N SER A 36 -11.34 -2.84 -7.68
CA SER A 36 -11.65 -1.93 -8.77
C SER A 36 -11.99 -0.51 -8.31
N ASP A 37 -11.81 -0.17 -7.03
CA ASP A 37 -12.08 1.18 -6.57
C ASP A 37 -11.19 2.20 -7.27
N THR A 38 -11.68 3.44 -7.36
CA THR A 38 -10.90 4.52 -7.95
C THR A 38 -9.66 4.80 -7.11
N GLY A 39 -8.59 5.33 -7.72
CA GLY A 39 -7.39 5.72 -6.99
C GLY A 39 -7.62 6.85 -5.95
N THR A 40 -8.78 7.51 -6.00
CA THR A 40 -9.18 8.56 -5.05
C THR A 40 -10.24 8.13 -4.04
N SER A 41 -10.67 6.86 -4.03
CA SER A 41 -11.72 6.36 -3.13
C SER A 41 -11.41 6.59 -1.64
N ILE A 42 -10.12 6.60 -1.30
CA ILE A 42 -9.58 6.88 0.03
C ILE A 42 -8.59 8.06 0.02
N ALA A 43 -8.86 9.07 -0.81
CA ALA A 43 -7.98 10.22 -0.97
C ALA A 43 -7.53 10.87 0.36
N PRO A 44 -8.38 11.05 1.41
CA PRO A 44 -7.92 11.64 2.67
C PRO A 44 -6.74 10.90 3.31
N PHE A 45 -6.73 9.56 3.29
CA PHE A 45 -5.61 8.76 3.76
C PHE A 45 -4.34 8.97 2.91
N HIS A 46 -4.45 8.90 1.58
CA HIS A 46 -3.30 9.11 0.70
C HIS A 46 -2.76 10.55 0.77
N GLU A 47 -3.64 11.54 0.96
CA GLU A 47 -3.27 12.94 1.14
C GLU A 47 -2.62 13.18 2.50
N GLY A 48 -3.07 12.51 3.55
CA GLY A 48 -2.42 12.48 4.85
C GLY A 48 -0.99 11.93 4.77
N LEU A 49 -0.77 10.83 4.04
CA LEU A 49 0.59 10.33 3.78
C LEU A 49 1.41 11.33 2.96
N ALA A 50 0.83 11.88 1.89
CA ALA A 50 1.52 12.88 1.09
C ALA A 50 1.92 14.13 1.89
N SER A 51 1.09 14.58 2.83
CA SER A 51 1.40 15.75 3.68
C SER A 51 2.58 15.50 4.63
N HIS A 52 2.87 14.22 4.93
CA HIS A 52 4.01 13.79 5.74
C HIS A 52 5.26 13.43 4.93
N GLY A 53 5.28 13.72 3.62
CA GLY A 53 6.47 13.52 2.79
C GLY A 53 6.57 12.15 2.14
N PHE A 54 5.44 11.45 1.95
CA PHE A 54 5.39 10.22 1.16
C PHE A 54 4.93 10.50 -0.28
N MET A 55 5.39 9.68 -1.22
CA MET A 55 4.75 9.56 -2.52
C MET A 55 3.89 8.29 -2.51
N VAL A 56 2.62 8.40 -2.85
CA VAL A 56 1.71 7.26 -2.99
C VAL A 56 1.28 7.12 -4.44
N ILE A 57 1.37 5.91 -5.00
CA ILE A 57 0.83 5.58 -6.31
C ILE A 57 -0.28 4.55 -6.12
N ALA A 58 -1.53 4.98 -6.25
CA ALA A 58 -2.67 4.09 -6.22
C ALA A 58 -2.88 3.46 -7.60
N ASN A 59 -3.06 2.14 -7.62
CA ASN A 59 -3.03 1.34 -8.85
C ASN A 59 -4.34 1.33 -9.66
N ASN A 60 -5.10 2.42 -9.57
CA ASN A 60 -6.24 2.73 -10.42
C ASN A 60 -6.33 4.24 -10.71
N GLY A 61 -7.05 4.59 -11.77
CA GLY A 61 -7.21 5.97 -12.21
C GLY A 61 -8.02 6.80 -11.21
N PRO A 62 -7.94 8.14 -11.24
CA PRO A 62 -8.59 8.97 -10.24
C PRO A 62 -10.11 8.76 -10.17
N THR A 63 -10.74 8.46 -11.30
CA THR A 63 -12.18 8.21 -11.42
C THR A 63 -12.51 6.86 -12.07
N THR A 64 -11.49 6.10 -12.48
CA THR A 64 -11.65 4.83 -13.19
C THR A 64 -11.97 3.70 -12.22
N ARG A 65 -12.90 2.82 -12.60
CA ARG A 65 -13.25 1.60 -11.85
C ARG A 65 -12.98 0.34 -12.67
N THR A 66 -11.74 0.18 -13.09
CA THR A 66 -11.27 -1.02 -13.79
C THR A 66 -10.75 -2.02 -12.77
N GLN A 67 -10.93 -3.31 -13.06
CA GLN A 67 -10.31 -4.39 -12.28
C GLN A 67 -8.80 -4.19 -12.19
N THR A 68 -8.27 -4.10 -10.97
CA THR A 68 -6.84 -3.98 -10.73
C THR A 68 -6.15 -5.33 -10.72
N THR A 69 -4.83 -5.30 -10.87
CA THR A 69 -3.98 -6.48 -10.86
C THR A 69 -2.63 -6.17 -10.22
N ALA A 70 -1.97 -7.18 -9.69
CA ALA A 70 -0.58 -7.09 -9.23
C ALA A 70 0.39 -6.49 -10.28
N ALA A 71 0.13 -6.70 -11.57
CA ALA A 71 0.96 -6.17 -12.65
C ALA A 71 0.98 -4.64 -12.70
N SER A 72 -0.09 -3.95 -12.26
CA SER A 72 -0.09 -2.49 -12.20
C SER A 72 0.82 -1.96 -11.08
N LEU A 73 0.96 -2.69 -9.97
CA LEU A 73 1.96 -2.40 -8.92
C LEU A 73 3.39 -2.60 -9.44
N THR A 74 3.63 -3.66 -10.22
CA THR A 74 4.93 -3.88 -10.90
C THR A 74 5.25 -2.74 -11.86
N ALA A 75 4.30 -2.33 -12.70
CA ALA A 75 4.48 -1.21 -13.62
C ALA A 75 4.80 0.10 -12.88
N ALA A 76 4.18 0.32 -11.72
CA ALA A 76 4.43 1.48 -10.87
C ALA A 76 5.85 1.49 -10.30
N VAL A 77 6.37 0.35 -9.79
CA VAL A 77 7.77 0.28 -9.34
C VAL A 77 8.74 0.42 -10.52
N ASP A 78 8.44 -0.15 -11.69
CA ASP A 78 9.26 0.02 -12.91
C ASP A 78 9.36 1.48 -13.31
N PHE A 79 8.24 2.20 -13.36
CA PHE A 79 8.21 3.63 -13.62
C PHE A 79 9.09 4.38 -12.62
N VAL A 80 8.85 4.18 -11.32
CA VAL A 80 9.62 4.84 -10.27
C VAL A 80 11.11 4.50 -10.36
N TYR A 81 11.52 3.31 -10.78
CA TYR A 81 12.93 2.99 -11.03
C TYR A 81 13.51 3.61 -12.29
N LYS A 82 12.69 3.82 -13.33
CA LYS A 82 13.09 4.52 -14.54
C LYS A 82 13.25 6.02 -14.33
N VAL A 83 12.38 6.64 -13.53
CA VAL A 83 12.38 8.10 -13.32
C VAL A 83 13.14 8.54 -12.07
N ALA A 84 13.26 7.67 -11.05
CA ALA A 84 14.00 8.02 -9.84
C ALA A 84 15.50 8.08 -10.10
N GLY A 85 16.12 9.18 -9.67
CA GLY A 85 17.51 9.50 -9.97
C GLY A 85 17.65 10.64 -10.98
N THR A 86 16.56 11.03 -11.64
CA THR A 86 16.48 12.37 -12.25
C THR A 86 16.24 13.40 -11.14
N PRO A 87 16.98 14.53 -11.10
CA PRO A 87 16.70 15.60 -10.13
C PRO A 87 15.24 16.07 -10.27
N GLY A 88 14.53 16.19 -9.14
CA GLY A 88 13.16 16.72 -9.11
C GLY A 88 12.13 15.75 -8.54
N ARG A 89 10.95 15.70 -9.19
CA ARG A 89 9.67 15.20 -8.65
C ARG A 89 9.69 13.77 -8.10
N TYR A 90 10.50 12.88 -8.66
CA TYR A 90 10.44 11.44 -8.38
C TYR A 90 11.70 10.89 -7.71
N ALA A 91 12.48 11.74 -7.03
CA ALA A 91 13.59 11.28 -6.21
C ALA A 91 13.09 10.38 -5.07
N LYS A 92 13.65 9.17 -4.93
CA LYS A 92 13.17 8.15 -3.96
C LYS A 92 14.23 7.67 -2.97
N THR A 93 13.82 7.24 -1.78
CA THR A 93 14.67 6.58 -0.76
C THR A 93 14.39 5.09 -0.61
N ARG A 94 13.13 4.73 -0.42
CA ARG A 94 12.64 3.37 -0.11
C ARG A 94 11.33 3.12 -0.84
N MET A 95 11.03 1.84 -1.10
CA MET A 95 9.79 1.43 -1.73
C MET A 95 9.03 0.50 -0.80
N VAL A 96 7.76 0.80 -0.60
CA VAL A 96 6.79 -0.05 0.09
C VAL A 96 5.77 -0.50 -0.93
N VAL A 97 5.40 -1.77 -0.88
CA VAL A 97 4.17 -2.23 -1.54
C VAL A 97 3.12 -2.47 -0.46
N SER A 98 1.92 -1.99 -0.71
CA SER A 98 0.82 -2.07 0.25
C SER A 98 -0.50 -2.20 -0.47
N GLY A 99 -1.55 -2.59 0.24
CA GLY A 99 -2.90 -2.48 -0.29
C GLY A 99 -3.98 -2.86 0.69
N TRP A 100 -5.21 -2.54 0.28
CA TRP A 100 -6.41 -2.79 1.06
C TRP A 100 -7.30 -3.83 0.39
N SER A 101 -7.83 -4.79 1.16
CA SER A 101 -8.74 -5.82 0.64
C SER A 101 -8.10 -6.59 -0.54
N CYS A 102 -8.73 -6.64 -1.73
CA CYS A 102 -8.14 -7.21 -2.94
C CYS A 102 -6.73 -6.67 -3.24
N GLY A 103 -6.50 -5.37 -3.02
CA GLY A 103 -5.20 -4.75 -3.21
C GLY A 103 -4.11 -5.27 -2.27
N GLY A 104 -4.48 -5.77 -1.09
CA GLY A 104 -3.53 -6.44 -0.18
C GLY A 104 -3.05 -7.79 -0.75
N LEU A 105 -3.94 -8.54 -1.42
CA LEU A 105 -3.56 -9.76 -2.14
C LEU A 105 -2.66 -9.43 -3.34
N GLU A 106 -2.95 -8.36 -4.06
CA GLU A 106 -2.07 -7.87 -5.14
C GLU A 106 -0.69 -7.47 -4.61
N ALA A 107 -0.61 -6.85 -3.43
CA ALA A 107 0.64 -6.51 -2.78
C ALA A 107 1.47 -7.76 -2.42
N TYR A 108 0.82 -8.82 -1.92
CA TYR A 108 1.51 -10.10 -1.67
C TYR A 108 2.11 -10.71 -2.93
N VAL A 109 1.39 -10.68 -4.07
CA VAL A 109 1.88 -11.26 -5.33
C VAL A 109 3.23 -10.67 -5.74
N VAL A 110 3.44 -9.37 -5.49
CA VAL A 110 4.69 -8.67 -5.87
C VAL A 110 5.67 -8.47 -4.71
N ALA A 111 5.33 -8.91 -3.49
CA ALA A 111 6.12 -8.65 -2.27
C ALA A 111 7.57 -9.14 -2.35
N ASN A 112 7.82 -10.21 -3.12
CA ASN A 112 9.16 -10.78 -3.32
C ASN A 112 10.05 -9.94 -4.24
N ASP A 113 9.53 -8.93 -4.96
CA ASP A 113 10.37 -8.03 -5.75
C ASP A 113 11.37 -7.32 -4.83
N THR A 114 12.66 -7.53 -5.09
CA THR A 114 13.77 -7.04 -4.24
C THR A 114 13.84 -5.52 -4.14
N ARG A 115 13.09 -4.80 -4.98
CA ARG A 115 13.00 -3.34 -4.93
C ARG A 115 12.13 -2.83 -3.79
N PHE A 116 11.22 -3.66 -3.26
CA PHE A 116 10.43 -3.34 -2.07
C PHE A 116 11.22 -3.69 -0.80
N SER A 117 11.25 -2.76 0.14
CA SER A 117 11.87 -2.92 1.46
C SER A 117 10.87 -3.32 2.55
N THR A 118 9.59 -3.04 2.34
CA THR A 118 8.52 -3.25 3.33
C THR A 118 7.23 -3.67 2.62
N VAL A 119 6.41 -4.48 3.27
CA VAL A 119 5.07 -4.90 2.82
C VAL A 119 4.00 -4.40 3.79
N GLY A 120 2.89 -3.90 3.28
CA GLY A 120 1.75 -3.41 4.07
C GLY A 120 0.43 -4.06 3.71
N ILE A 121 -0.30 -4.57 4.71
CA ILE A 121 -1.55 -5.28 4.49
C ILE A 121 -2.67 -4.62 5.30
N PHE A 122 -3.72 -4.13 4.63
CA PHE A 122 -4.87 -3.46 5.26
C PHE A 122 -6.13 -4.27 5.04
N SER A 123 -6.83 -4.65 6.12
CA SER A 123 -8.06 -5.45 6.11
C SER A 123 -8.07 -6.47 4.96
N SER A 124 -7.04 -7.31 4.93
CA SER A 124 -6.78 -8.26 3.86
C SER A 124 -6.06 -9.48 4.41
N GLY A 125 -5.99 -10.52 3.59
CA GLY A 125 -5.24 -11.74 3.86
C GLY A 125 -5.66 -12.84 2.90
N GLU A 126 -4.81 -13.86 2.75
CA GLU A 126 -5.06 -14.99 1.87
C GLU A 126 -6.38 -15.71 2.22
N PHE A 127 -7.01 -16.39 1.26
CA PHE A 127 -8.31 -17.02 1.51
C PHE A 127 -8.21 -18.38 2.22
N ALA A 128 -7.19 -19.17 1.89
CA ALA A 128 -6.97 -20.49 2.46
C ALA A 128 -5.70 -20.53 3.31
N ALA A 129 -5.68 -21.42 4.30
CA ALA A 129 -4.49 -21.62 5.15
C ALA A 129 -3.27 -22.09 4.36
N ALA A 130 -3.46 -22.88 3.30
CA ALA A 130 -2.36 -23.29 2.42
C ALA A 130 -1.72 -22.10 1.70
N ASP A 131 -2.54 -21.13 1.28
CA ASP A 131 -2.08 -19.92 0.60
C ASP A 131 -1.37 -18.99 1.59
N SER A 132 -1.87 -18.84 2.82
CA SER A 132 -1.19 -18.10 3.89
C SER A 132 0.23 -18.61 4.13
N LEU A 133 0.41 -19.94 4.27
CA LEU A 133 1.74 -20.54 4.43
C LEU A 133 2.61 -20.37 3.18
N ALA A 134 2.02 -20.47 1.98
CA ALA A 134 2.75 -20.38 0.72
C ALA A 134 3.18 -18.96 0.37
N VAL A 135 2.46 -17.96 0.87
CA VAL A 135 2.62 -16.53 0.57
C VAL A 135 3.16 -15.78 1.79
N ALA A 136 2.33 -15.53 2.81
CA ALA A 136 2.74 -14.82 4.02
C ALA A 136 3.89 -15.55 4.74
N GLY A 137 3.80 -16.89 4.84
CA GLY A 137 4.83 -17.74 5.44
C GLY A 137 6.19 -17.75 4.73
N LYS A 138 6.32 -17.04 3.60
CA LYS A 138 7.59 -16.86 2.88
C LYS A 138 8.09 -15.41 2.85
N ILE A 139 7.38 -14.47 3.46
CA ILE A 139 7.81 -13.07 3.52
C ILE A 139 9.04 -12.96 4.42
N ASP A 140 10.15 -12.50 3.85
CA ASP A 140 11.46 -12.35 4.51
C ASP A 140 11.85 -10.87 4.73
N LYS A 141 10.89 -9.96 4.56
CA LYS A 141 11.06 -8.50 4.70
C LYS A 141 10.16 -7.95 5.80
N PRO A 142 10.48 -6.78 6.38
CA PRO A 142 9.57 -6.08 7.28
C PRO A 142 8.16 -6.01 6.71
N ILE A 143 7.17 -6.43 7.50
CA ILE A 143 5.77 -6.45 7.12
C ILE A 143 4.91 -5.92 8.26
N PHE A 144 3.82 -5.23 7.92
CA PHE A 144 2.85 -4.80 8.92
C PHE A 144 1.43 -5.03 8.44
N TYR A 145 0.53 -5.18 9.40
CA TYR A 145 -0.90 -5.43 9.19
C TYR A 145 -1.72 -4.37 9.93
N PHE A 146 -2.77 -3.86 9.29
CA PHE A 146 -3.85 -3.10 9.94
C PHE A 146 -5.16 -3.83 9.70
N LEU A 147 -5.77 -4.36 10.75
CA LEU A 147 -7.02 -5.10 10.67
C LEU A 147 -8.19 -4.32 11.25
N GLY A 148 -9.39 -4.55 10.72
CA GLY A 148 -10.61 -3.86 11.15
C GLY A 148 -11.31 -4.45 12.38
N GLY A 149 -10.71 -5.44 13.05
CA GLY A 149 -11.32 -6.17 14.16
C GLY A 149 -12.28 -7.27 13.70
N SER A 150 -12.89 -7.99 14.64
CA SER A 150 -13.66 -9.22 14.35
C SER A 150 -14.90 -9.02 13.46
N SER A 151 -15.33 -7.79 13.21
CA SER A 151 -16.41 -7.46 12.26
C SER A 151 -15.92 -7.28 10.82
N ASP A 152 -14.60 -7.18 10.60
CA ASP A 152 -13.98 -7.16 9.28
C ASP A 152 -14.01 -8.57 8.65
N ILE A 153 -14.49 -8.64 7.41
CA ILE A 153 -14.57 -9.87 6.62
C ILE A 153 -13.22 -10.54 6.39
N ALA A 154 -12.13 -9.76 6.40
CA ALA A 154 -10.77 -10.25 6.19
C ALA A 154 -10.02 -10.48 7.51
N TYR A 155 -10.65 -10.23 8.66
CA TYR A 155 -9.98 -10.27 9.96
C TYR A 155 -9.29 -11.60 10.23
N ALA A 156 -10.01 -12.71 10.08
CA ALA A 156 -9.48 -14.05 10.31
C ALA A 156 -8.39 -14.43 9.29
N ASN A 157 -8.39 -13.82 8.10
CA ASN A 157 -7.36 -14.05 7.10
C ASN A 157 -6.07 -13.32 7.47
N GLY A 158 -6.16 -12.03 7.81
CA GLY A 158 -5.00 -11.24 8.23
C GLY A 158 -4.35 -11.76 9.51
N GLU A 159 -5.14 -12.16 10.52
CA GLU A 159 -4.62 -12.79 11.75
C GLU A 159 -3.87 -14.10 11.44
N ARG A 160 -4.40 -14.92 10.53
CA ARG A 160 -3.76 -16.17 10.12
C ARG A 160 -2.45 -15.90 9.38
N ASP A 161 -2.47 -15.02 8.39
CA ASP A 161 -1.27 -14.64 7.64
C ASP A 161 -0.17 -14.12 8.56
N TYR A 162 -0.51 -13.25 9.51
CA TYR A 162 0.42 -12.74 10.51
C TYR A 162 1.01 -13.86 11.37
N SER A 163 0.18 -14.83 11.79
CA SER A 163 0.63 -15.98 12.59
C SER A 163 1.53 -16.95 11.82
N ASP A 164 1.36 -17.03 10.49
CA ASP A 164 2.11 -17.91 9.61
C ASP A 164 3.47 -17.32 9.18
N LEU A 165 3.73 -16.04 9.46
CA LEU A 165 5.01 -15.39 9.14
C LEU A 165 6.21 -16.14 9.74
N PRO A 166 7.36 -16.17 9.04
CA PRO A 166 8.59 -16.66 9.63
C PRO A 166 8.94 -15.88 10.90
N LYS A 167 9.33 -16.58 11.97
CA LYS A 167 9.70 -15.94 13.26
C LYS A 167 10.85 -14.94 13.16
N SER A 168 11.66 -15.03 12.11
CA SER A 168 12.76 -14.10 11.81
C SER A 168 12.30 -12.81 11.13
N THR A 169 11.07 -12.76 10.62
CA THR A 169 10.54 -11.63 9.87
C THR A 169 10.07 -10.54 10.84
N PRO A 170 10.61 -9.31 10.76
CA PRO A 170 10.12 -8.20 11.58
C PRO A 170 8.67 -7.90 11.21
N ALA A 171 7.76 -8.03 12.18
CA ALA A 171 6.34 -7.93 11.92
C ALA A 171 5.60 -7.12 12.99
N TRP A 172 4.60 -6.34 12.58
CA TRP A 172 3.69 -5.64 13.48
C TRP A 172 2.23 -5.83 13.04
N LEU A 173 1.35 -5.94 14.02
CA LEU A 173 -0.10 -6.07 13.80
C LEU A 173 -0.82 -4.98 14.60
N GLY A 174 -1.57 -4.14 13.90
CA GLY A 174 -2.47 -3.15 14.44
C GLY A 174 -3.92 -3.51 14.17
N ASN A 175 -4.81 -3.03 15.04
CA ASN A 175 -6.23 -3.25 14.91
C ASN A 175 -7.02 -2.05 15.44
N ASP A 176 -7.90 -1.48 14.61
CA ASP A 176 -8.68 -0.29 14.97
C ASP A 176 -10.14 -0.61 15.37
N GLY A 177 -10.59 -1.84 15.14
CA GLY A 177 -11.96 -2.27 15.40
C GLY A 177 -13.02 -1.52 14.57
N LYS A 178 -12.66 -0.91 13.43
CA LYS A 178 -13.57 -0.09 12.60
C LYS A 178 -14.16 -0.84 11.40
N GLY A 179 -13.95 -2.15 11.33
CA GLY A 179 -14.41 -2.99 10.23
C GLY A 179 -13.59 -2.80 8.96
N HIS A 180 -14.06 -3.40 7.87
CA HIS A 180 -13.26 -3.60 6.65
C HIS A 180 -12.73 -2.30 6.00
N VAL A 181 -13.45 -1.18 6.13
CA VAL A 181 -13.12 0.10 5.46
C VAL A 181 -12.27 1.03 6.32
N HIS A 182 -12.05 0.69 7.58
CA HIS A 182 -11.36 1.54 8.55
C HIS A 182 -11.90 2.98 8.62
N GLN A 183 -11.04 3.95 8.91
CA GLN A 183 -11.32 5.38 8.91
C GLN A 183 -10.64 6.11 7.75
N PHE A 184 -10.41 5.44 6.62
CA PHE A 184 -9.64 6.00 5.50
C PHE A 184 -10.15 7.35 4.96
N THR A 185 -11.45 7.62 5.09
CA THR A 185 -12.08 8.86 4.64
C THR A 185 -12.19 9.93 5.73
N ALA A 186 -11.79 9.63 6.97
CA ALA A 186 -11.61 10.63 8.00
C ALA A 186 -10.47 11.58 7.61
N PRO A 187 -10.40 12.80 8.19
CA PRO A 187 -9.26 13.69 8.00
C PRO A 187 -7.93 12.96 8.18
N ASP A 188 -7.03 13.09 7.20
CA ASP A 188 -5.73 12.43 7.12
C ASP A 188 -5.76 10.89 7.27
N GLY A 189 -6.92 10.24 7.09
CA GLY A 189 -7.09 8.80 7.29
C GLY A 189 -7.27 8.36 8.76
N GLY A 190 -7.47 9.31 9.67
CA GLY A 190 -7.66 9.05 11.10
C GLY A 190 -6.47 8.32 11.74
N MET A 191 -6.73 7.46 12.72
CA MET A 191 -5.67 6.77 13.47
C MET A 191 -4.77 5.88 12.61
N ILE A 192 -5.29 5.39 11.48
CA ILE A 192 -4.51 4.59 10.55
C ILE A 192 -3.53 5.46 9.78
N GLY A 193 -3.93 6.67 9.38
CA GLY A 193 -3.02 7.67 8.83
C GLY A 193 -1.89 8.00 9.79
N ASP A 194 -2.22 8.27 11.06
CA ASP A 194 -1.25 8.56 12.12
C ASP A 194 -0.26 7.41 12.33
N ALA A 195 -0.74 6.17 12.34
CA ALA A 195 0.14 5.01 12.43
C ALA A 195 0.95 4.82 11.13
N ALA A 196 0.39 5.20 9.98
CA ALA A 196 0.96 5.00 8.67
C ALA A 196 2.22 5.79 8.34
N VAL A 197 2.33 6.98 8.92
CA VAL A 197 3.52 7.81 8.75
C VAL A 197 4.75 7.29 9.51
N HIS A 198 4.58 6.29 10.38
CA HIS A 198 5.67 5.74 11.21
C HIS A 198 6.30 4.44 10.69
N TRP A 199 5.68 3.75 9.73
CA TRP A 199 6.18 2.45 9.24
C TRP A 199 6.70 2.46 7.79
N ALA A 200 6.44 3.51 7.02
CA ALA A 200 6.82 3.63 5.61
C ALA A 200 8.25 4.16 5.40
#